data_AF-A0A367CBQ9-F1
#
_entry.id   AF-A0A367CBQ9-F1
#
_cell.length_a   1.000
_cell.length_b   1.000
_cell.length_c   1.000
_cell.angle_alpha   90.00
_cell.angle_beta   90.00
_cell.angle_gamma   90.00
#
_symmetry.space_group_name_H-M   'P 1'
#
loop_
_entity.id
_entity.type
_entity.pdbx_description
1 polymer ?
#
loop_
_entity_poly.entity_id
_entity_poly.type
_entity_poly.pdbx_seq_one_letter_code
_entity_poly.pdbx_strand_id
1 'polypeptide(L)'
;MRNSYFDGGLVTYIGISILATLITVCTFGICAPWGICLLYNWKIKHTVINGKRLHFDGTAMQLFGNWIKWLFLTFITLGIYGF
;
A
#
# COMPACT_ATOMS: atom_id res chain seq x y z
N MET A 1 5.75 26.12 -17.65
CA MET A 1 4.84 25.32 -16.80
C MET A 1 5.61 24.10 -16.35
N ARG A 2 5.66 23.81 -15.05
CA ARG A 2 6.39 22.66 -14.51
C ARG A 2 5.41 21.48 -14.55
N ASN A 3 5.51 20.64 -15.58
CA ASN A 3 4.50 19.62 -15.84
C ASN A 3 4.51 18.55 -14.74
N SER A 4 3.31 18.22 -14.24
CA SER A 4 3.07 17.06 -13.40
C SER A 4 2.67 15.89 -14.30
N TYR A 5 3.29 14.74 -14.13
CA TYR A 5 3.02 13.56 -14.95
C TYR A 5 3.19 12.28 -14.12
N PHE A 6 2.57 11.21 -14.62
CA PHE A 6 2.66 9.87 -14.05
C PHE A 6 3.27 8.94 -15.09
N ASP A 7 4.38 8.28 -14.77
CA ASP A 7 5.12 7.41 -15.69
C ASP A 7 5.05 5.91 -15.32
N GLY A 8 4.03 5.53 -14.55
CA GLY A 8 3.82 4.14 -14.13
C GLY A 8 3.26 3.27 -15.25
N GLY A 9 3.90 2.13 -15.48
CA GLY A 9 3.45 1.11 -16.42
C GLY A 9 2.40 0.16 -15.83
N LEU A 10 1.44 -0.27 -16.67
CA LEU A 10 0.40 -1.24 -16.27
C LEU A 10 0.98 -2.59 -15.85
N VAL A 11 1.98 -3.10 -16.57
CA VAL A 11 2.59 -4.41 -16.27
C VAL A 11 3.28 -4.41 -14.91
N THR A 12 4.02 -3.35 -14.58
CA THR A 12 4.70 -3.22 -13.29
C THR A 12 3.70 -3.00 -12.16
N TYR A 13 2.60 -2.26 -12.40
CA TYR A 13 1.50 -2.14 -11.44
C TYR A 13 0.88 -3.50 -11.11
N ILE A 14 0.55 -4.28 -12.13
CA ILE A 14 -0.06 -5.61 -11.96
C ILE A 14 0.89 -6.54 -11.21
N GLY A 15 2.18 -6.56 -11.56
CA GLY A 15 3.18 -7.38 -10.85
C GLY A 15 3.27 -7.05 -9.36
N ILE A 16 3.29 -5.76 -9.01
CA ILE A 16 3.33 -5.33 -7.60
C ILE A 16 2.00 -5.59 -6.89
N SER A 17 0.87 -5.43 -7.57
CA SER A 17 -0.45 -5.75 -7.00
C SER A 17 -0.56 -7.24 -6.69
N ILE A 18 -0.05 -8.12 -7.57
CA ILE A 18 -0.01 -9.56 -7.33
C ILE A 18 0.89 -9.88 -6.14
N LEU A 19 2.08 -9.27 -6.06
CA LEU A 19 2.98 -9.44 -4.91
C LEU A 19 2.32 -8.99 -3.59
N ALA A 20 1.69 -7.81 -3.58
CA ALA A 20 0.97 -7.31 -2.42
C ALA A 20 -0.19 -8.23 -2.01
N THR A 21 -0.92 -8.77 -2.99
CA THR A 21 -2.01 -9.72 -2.76
C THR A 21 -1.48 -11.04 -2.20
N LEU A 22 -0.39 -11.56 -2.76
CA LEU A 22 0.25 -12.79 -2.30
C LEU A 22 0.73 -12.66 -0.85
N ILE A 23 1.38 -11.54 -0.49
CA ILE A 23 1.76 -11.26 0.90
C ILE A 23 0.53 -11.25 1.81
N THR A 24 -0.55 -10.59 1.38
CA THR A 24 -1.77 -10.45 2.18
C THR A 24 -2.47 -11.81 2.37
N VAL A 25 -2.63 -12.59 1.31
CA VAL A 25 -3.32 -13.90 1.35
C VAL A 25 -2.50 -14.94 2.10
N CYS A 26 -1.19 -15.05 1.83
CA CYS A 26 -0.33 -16.02 2.51
C CYS A 26 -0.21 -15.76 4.02
N THR A 27 -0.44 -14.53 4.47
CA THR A 27 -0.37 -14.16 5.90
C THR A 27 -1.75 -13.99 6.55
N PHE A 28 -2.82 -14.41 5.87
CA PHE A 28 -4.21 -14.23 6.33
C PHE A 28 -4.53 -12.78 6.75
N GLY A 29 -3.98 -11.81 6.02
CA GLY A 29 -4.20 -10.38 6.26
C GLY A 29 -3.29 -9.75 7.32
N ILE A 30 -2.46 -10.52 8.03
CA ILE A 30 -1.57 -9.99 9.08
C ILE A 30 -0.52 -9.04 8.48
N CYS A 31 0.04 -9.40 7.33
CA CYS A 31 1.08 -8.60 6.66
C CYS A 31 0.55 -7.71 5.52
N ALA A 32 -0.75 -7.49 5.44
CA ALA A 32 -1.35 -6.50 4.54
C ALA A 32 -0.68 -5.11 4.57
N PRO A 33 -0.24 -4.52 5.72
CA PRO A 33 0.41 -3.21 5.71
C PRO A 33 1.69 -3.18 4.86
N TRP A 34 2.43 -4.29 4.74
CA TRP A 34 3.58 -4.37 3.85
C TRP A 34 3.18 -4.35 2.37
N GLY A 35 2.11 -5.06 2.00
CA GLY A 35 1.56 -5.01 0.64
C GLY A 35 1.07 -3.61 0.28
N ILE A 36 0.39 -2.93 1.22
CA ILE A 36 -0.07 -1.54 1.06
C ILE A 36 1.12 -0.60 0.86
N CYS A 37 2.12 -0.63 1.74
CA CYS A 37 3.33 0.19 1.60
C CYS A 37 4.05 -0.05 0.27
N LEU A 38 4.11 -1.30 -0.20
CA LEU A 38 4.72 -1.64 -1.50
C LEU A 38 3.97 -0.98 -2.67
N LEU A 39 2.65 -1.09 -2.70
CA LEU A 39 1.80 -0.52 -3.74
C LEU A 39 1.85 1.02 -3.74
N TYR A 40 1.78 1.64 -2.56
CA TYR A 40 1.88 3.09 -2.41
C TYR A 40 3.26 3.62 -2.80
N ASN A 41 4.33 2.95 -2.37
CA ASN A 41 5.69 3.32 -2.75
C ASN A 41 5.85 3.30 -4.28
N TRP A 42 5.33 2.26 -4.95
CA TRP A 42 5.35 2.20 -6.41
C TRP A 42 4.60 3.37 -7.05
N LYS A 43 3.35 3.64 -6.63
CA LYS A 43 2.56 4.76 -7.17
C LYS A 43 3.27 6.10 -6.99
N ILE A 44 3.81 6.35 -5.81
CA ILE A 44 4.49 7.61 -5.47
C ILE A 44 5.78 7.76 -6.28
N LYS A 45 6.57 6.70 -6.41
CA LYS A 45 7.79 6.70 -7.22
C LYS A 45 7.50 7.01 -8.70
N HIS A 46 6.34 6.62 -9.21
CA HIS A 46 5.90 6.92 -10.57
C HIS A 46 5.16 8.25 -10.72
N THR A 47 5.02 9.03 -9.64
CA THR A 47 4.37 10.34 -9.66
C THR A 47 5.41 11.45 -9.62
N VAL A 48 5.37 12.34 -10.61
CA VAL A 48 6.19 13.55 -10.66
C VAL A 48 5.27 14.75 -10.57
N ILE A 49 5.46 15.58 -9.53
CA ILE A 49 4.70 16.81 -9.33
C ILE A 49 5.65 17.99 -9.45
N ASN A 50 5.31 18.96 -10.30
CA ASN A 50 6.15 20.13 -10.55
C ASN A 50 7.61 19.73 -10.86
N GLY A 51 7.82 18.74 -11.73
CA GLY A 51 9.16 18.25 -12.10
C GLY A 51 9.99 17.68 -10.94
N LYS A 52 9.38 17.37 -9.79
CA LYS A 52 10.03 16.67 -8.68
C LYS A 52 9.37 15.30 -8.50
N ARG A 53 10.18 14.25 -8.53
CA ARG A 53 9.73 12.87 -8.27
C ARG A 53 9.44 12.71 -6.79
N LEU A 54 8.26 12.21 -6.47
CA LEU A 54 7.88 11.97 -5.09
C LEU A 54 8.58 10.72 -4.56
N HIS A 55 8.83 10.71 -3.25
CA HIS A 55 9.40 9.58 -2.52
C HIS A 55 8.47 9.20 -1.37
N PHE A 56 8.31 7.89 -1.15
CA PHE A 56 7.54 7.36 -0.04
C PHE A 56 8.47 6.99 1.11
N ASP A 57 8.30 7.66 2.25
CA ASP A 57 9.09 7.43 3.48
C ASP A 57 8.32 6.62 4.54
N GLY A 58 7.12 6.15 4.19
CA GLY A 58 6.29 5.37 5.11
C GLY A 58 6.81 3.96 5.29
N THR A 59 6.83 3.47 6.53
CA THR A 59 7.19 2.08 6.84
C THR A 59 5.96 1.27 7.22
N ALA A 60 5.94 0.00 6.82
CA ALA A 60 4.86 -0.92 7.20
C ALA A 60 4.77 -1.10 8.72
N MET A 61 5.89 -0.99 9.44
CA MET A 61 5.97 -1.09 10.89
C MET A 61 5.19 0.02 11.61
N GLN A 62 5.22 1.26 11.07
CA GLN A 62 4.42 2.37 11.59
C GLN A 62 2.91 2.10 11.44
N LEU A 63 2.51 1.45 10.35
CA LEU A 63 1.11 1.08 10.10
C LEU A 63 0.68 -0.17 10.87
N PHE A 64 1.61 -1.09 11.15
CA PHE A 64 1.33 -2.42 11.72
C PHE A 64 0.63 -2.38 13.07
N GLY A 65 1.03 -1.46 13.96
CA GLY A 65 0.39 -1.32 15.28
C GLY A 65 -1.09 -0.93 15.19
N ASN A 66 -1.45 -0.06 14.23
CA ASN A 66 -2.85 0.30 14.00
C ASN A 66 -3.58 -0.79 13.20
N TRP A 67 -2.88 -1.48 12.30
CA TRP A 67 -3.41 -2.59 11.54
C TRP A 67 -3.89 -3.74 12.44
N ILE A 68 -3.11 -4.12 13.45
CA ILE A 68 -3.52 -5.14 14.42
C ILE A 68 -4.77 -4.72 15.19
N LYS A 69 -4.84 -3.45 15.63
CA LYS A 69 -6.03 -2.94 16.33
C LYS A 69 -7.27 -3.03 15.44
N TRP A 70 -7.15 -2.67 14.16
CA TRP A 70 -8.24 -2.79 13.20
C TRP A 70 -8.61 -4.24 12.92
N LEU A 71 -7.65 -5.15 12.76
CA LEU A 71 -7.92 -6.59 12.63
C LEU A 71 -8.68 -7.13 13.83
N PHE A 72 -8.24 -6.76 15.04
CA PHE A 72 -8.90 -7.18 16.28
C PHE A 72 -10.31 -6.63 16.41
N LEU A 73 -10.51 -5.33 16.11
CA LEU A 73 -11.83 -4.71 16.09
C LEU A 73 -12.74 -5.34 15.03
N THR A 74 -12.19 -5.63 13.85
CA THR A 74 -12.91 -6.31 12.76
C THR A 74 -13.37 -7.69 13.19
N PHE A 75 -12.52 -8.45 13.91
CA PHE A 75 -12.88 -9.77 14.44
C PHE A 75 -13.99 -9.68 15.50
N ILE A 76 -13.86 -8.77 16.47
CA ILE A 76 -14.85 -8.61 17.55
C ILE A 76 -16.21 -8.11 17.04
N THR A 77 -16.18 -7.21 16.06
CA THR A 77 -17.39 -6.60 15.51
C THR A 77 -17.95 -7.36 14.31
N LEU A 78 -17.44 -8.57 14.03
CA LEU A 78 -17.84 -9.42 12.89
C LEU A 78 -17.83 -8.66 11.55
N GLY A 79 -16.82 -7.81 11.33
CA GLY A 79 -16.58 -7.14 10.06
C GLY A 79 -17.00 -5.67 9.98
N ILE A 80 -17.62 -5.07 11.00
CA ILE A 80 -18.07 -3.67 10.94
C ILE A 80 -16.89 -2.69 10.75
N TYR A 81 -15.73 -2.99 11.35
CA TYR A 81 -14.52 -2.18 11.20
C TYR A 81 -13.63 -2.57 10.01
N GLY A 82 -14.11 -3.40 9.08
CA GLY A 82 -13.34 -3.91 7.96
C GLY A 82 -13.20 -2.97 6.74
N PHE A 83 -13.54 -1.69 6.86
CA PHE A 83 -13.64 -0.72 5.75
C PHE A 83 -12.72 0.49 5.90
#